data_AF-A0A7X7A698-F1
#
_entry.id   AF-A0A7X7A698-F1
#
_cell.length_a   1.000
_cell.length_b   1.000
_cell.length_c   1.000
_cell.angle_alpha   90.00
_cell.angle_beta   90.00
_cell.angle_gamma   90.00
#
_symmetry.space_group_name_H-M   'P 1'
#
loop_
_entity.id
_entity.type
_entity.pdbx_description
1 polymer ?
#
loop_
_entity_poly.entity_id
_entity_poly.type
_entity_poly.pdbx_seq_one_letter_code
_entity_poly.pdbx_strand_id
1 'polypeptide(L)'
;MRPLSRVLKAPYRDHAPHVISAPVFPSFDTELLVPDEDEAAEPELLCEEEAPIEEPPEPEPEPPPEPTAEVDEEEEEEEPAGPSPEEEAAAIRAEAEQMLAEARSQVAEFLREAQQQAQAMEAEARERGFREGMEAAQDAQRRLLADLEALRAAVQAERDLFFENLEPEVVRLALAIAEKIIRQEVDLHPEIVVGVARAALLQLKDAQTARVSAHPSSVDALRQHLASSLPGGPSEISIHATPLVSPGGCMIDSDRGSVDARLETQMERIATALQEGDTG
;
A
#
# COMPACT_ATOMS: atom_id res chain seq x y z
N MET A 1 36.61 -24.40 40.06
CA MET A 1 36.00 -23.16 40.61
C MET A 1 35.93 -22.09 39.53
N ARG A 2 34.77 -21.97 38.88
CA ARG A 2 34.24 -20.77 38.20
C ARG A 2 32.72 -20.82 38.40
N PRO A 3 32.03 -19.73 38.75
CA PRO A 3 30.67 -19.81 39.27
C PRO A 3 29.64 -19.87 38.15
N LEU A 4 28.64 -20.73 38.37
CA LEU A 4 27.37 -20.80 37.68
C LEU A 4 26.51 -19.58 38.08
N SER A 5 26.16 -18.72 37.12
CA SER A 5 25.12 -17.72 37.31
C SER A 5 23.94 -18.00 36.39
N ARG A 6 22.97 -18.70 36.98
CA ARG A 6 21.51 -18.56 36.83
C ARG A 6 20.99 -17.99 35.50
N VAL A 7 20.47 -18.89 34.66
CA VAL A 7 19.47 -18.56 33.65
C VAL A 7 18.17 -18.19 34.39
N LEU A 8 17.89 -16.89 34.48
CA LEU A 8 16.59 -16.37 34.90
C LEU A 8 15.59 -16.58 33.76
N LYS A 9 14.58 -17.40 34.04
CA LYS A 9 13.38 -17.64 33.26
C LYS A 9 12.65 -16.29 33.07
N ALA A 10 12.64 -15.75 31.86
CA ALA A 10 11.75 -14.62 31.53
C ALA A 10 10.33 -15.15 31.33
N PRO A 11 9.28 -14.50 31.87
CA PRO A 11 7.91 -14.93 31.68
C PRO A 11 7.42 -14.55 30.28
N TYR A 12 6.70 -15.49 29.67
CA TYR A 12 5.89 -15.37 28.47
C TYR A 12 5.05 -14.09 28.54
N ARG A 13 5.36 -13.11 27.68
CA ARG A 13 4.57 -11.89 27.54
C ARG A 13 3.44 -12.20 26.56
N ASP A 14 2.22 -12.34 27.08
CA ASP A 14 0.98 -12.31 26.29
C ASP A 14 1.03 -11.16 25.29
N HIS A 15 1.15 -11.49 24.00
CA HIS A 15 0.89 -10.53 22.93
C HIS A 15 -0.55 -10.75 22.48
N ALA A 16 -1.45 -10.01 23.13
CA ALA A 16 -2.78 -9.78 22.61
C ALA A 16 -2.65 -9.16 21.19
N PRO A 17 -3.46 -9.57 20.21
CA PRO A 17 -3.40 -8.97 18.89
C PRO A 17 -3.79 -7.50 19.00
N HIS A 18 -2.86 -6.61 18.67
CA HIS A 18 -3.16 -5.21 18.45
C HIS A 18 -4.11 -5.13 17.26
N VAL A 19 -5.40 -4.97 17.54
CA VAL A 19 -6.41 -4.59 16.56
C VAL A 19 -6.04 -3.18 16.11
N ILE A 20 -5.38 -3.08 14.95
CA ILE A 20 -5.17 -1.82 14.27
C ILE A 20 -6.55 -1.31 13.88
N SER A 21 -7.00 -0.26 14.56
CA SER A 21 -8.22 0.46 14.25
C SER A 21 -8.19 0.88 12.79
N ALA A 22 -9.09 0.32 11.98
CA ALA A 22 -9.30 0.77 10.62
C ALA A 22 -9.63 2.27 10.62
N PRO A 23 -9.08 3.07 9.69
CA PRO A 23 -9.53 4.44 9.52
C PRO A 23 -10.98 4.41 9.04
N VAL A 24 -11.86 5.07 9.80
CA VAL A 24 -13.22 5.36 9.36
C VAL A 24 -13.11 6.39 8.24
N PHE A 25 -13.32 5.95 7.00
CA PHE A 25 -13.46 6.85 5.87
C PHE A 25 -14.82 7.57 5.97
N PRO A 26 -14.88 8.90 5.84
CA PRO A 26 -16.15 9.57 5.62
C PRO A 26 -16.69 9.13 4.24
N SER A 27 -17.93 8.67 4.22
CA SER A 27 -18.68 8.38 3.01
C SER A 27 -18.82 9.66 2.18
N PHE A 28 -18.03 9.78 1.12
CA PHE A 28 -18.24 10.77 0.08
C PHE A 28 -19.28 10.21 -0.89
N ASP A 29 -20.53 10.65 -0.73
CA ASP A 29 -21.50 10.65 -1.82
C ASP A 29 -21.04 11.70 -2.83
N THR A 30 -20.23 11.28 -3.80
CA THR A 30 -19.92 12.11 -4.96
C THR A 30 -20.96 11.78 -6.02
N GLU A 31 -22.09 12.48 -6.00
CA GLU A 31 -22.96 12.58 -7.17
C GLU A 31 -22.11 13.08 -8.34
N LEU A 32 -22.04 12.23 -9.37
CA LEU A 32 -21.39 12.49 -10.64
C LEU A 32 -22.16 13.64 -11.31
N LEU A 33 -21.63 14.86 -11.27
CA LEU A 33 -22.15 15.96 -12.10
C LEU A 33 -21.71 15.69 -13.54
N VAL A 34 -22.51 14.92 -14.26
CA VAL A 34 -22.45 14.81 -15.72
C VAL A 34 -22.94 16.17 -16.26
N PRO A 35 -22.16 16.89 -17.08
CA PRO A 35 -22.69 18.05 -17.77
C PRO A 35 -23.69 17.55 -18.82
N ASP A 36 -24.96 17.98 -18.70
CA ASP A 36 -25.96 17.77 -19.73
C ASP A 36 -25.53 18.51 -21.00
N GLU A 37 -25.10 17.74 -22.01
CA GLU A 37 -25.06 18.17 -23.40
C GLU A 37 -26.44 17.92 -24.01
N ASP A 38 -27.34 18.90 -23.93
CA ASP A 38 -28.43 19.11 -24.90
C ASP A 38 -29.24 20.36 -24.53
N GLU A 39 -28.87 21.52 -25.07
CA GLU A 39 -29.88 22.51 -25.49
C GLU A 39 -29.29 23.46 -26.54
N ALA A 40 -29.35 23.00 -27.79
CA ALA A 40 -29.30 23.88 -28.94
C ALA A 40 -30.61 24.69 -29.00
N ALA A 41 -30.52 26.00 -28.83
CA ALA A 41 -31.58 26.94 -29.18
C ALA A 41 -30.98 28.15 -29.91
N GLU A 42 -31.37 28.28 -31.18
CA GLU A 42 -31.05 29.37 -32.11
C GLU A 42 -31.63 30.74 -31.66
N PRO A 43 -31.17 31.87 -32.20
CA PRO A 43 -31.60 33.20 -31.76
C PRO A 43 -32.94 33.60 -32.39
N GLU A 44 -33.95 33.91 -31.58
CA GLU A 44 -35.19 34.54 -32.05
C GLU A 44 -35.03 36.06 -32.14
N LEU A 45 -34.97 36.53 -33.39
CA LEU A 45 -35.34 37.87 -33.84
C LEU A 45 -36.85 38.06 -33.67
N LEU A 46 -37.27 39.07 -32.89
CA LEU A 46 -38.61 39.64 -33.02
C LEU A 46 -38.55 41.17 -32.90
N CYS A 47 -38.88 41.81 -34.01
CA CYS A 47 -39.14 43.24 -34.16
C CYS A 47 -40.56 43.59 -33.69
N GLU A 48 -40.70 44.84 -33.25
CA GLU A 48 -41.90 45.72 -33.32
C GLU A 48 -43.19 45.31 -32.59
N GLU A 49 -43.64 46.17 -31.67
CA GLU A 49 -45.06 46.58 -31.62
C GLU A 49 -45.20 47.98 -30.99
N GLU A 50 -45.40 48.98 -31.85
CA GLU A 50 -45.95 50.31 -31.52
C GLU A 50 -47.49 50.28 -31.54
N ALA A 51 -48.07 51.32 -30.91
CA ALA A 51 -49.40 51.95 -31.11
C ALA A 51 -50.39 51.80 -29.93
N PRO A 52 -51.50 52.57 -29.84
CA PRO A 52 -51.89 53.84 -30.51
C PRO A 52 -52.57 54.88 -29.57
N ILE A 53 -52.55 56.19 -29.90
CA ILE A 53 -53.66 57.17 -29.65
C ILE A 53 -53.54 58.29 -30.71
N GLU A 54 -54.28 58.24 -31.82
CA GLU A 54 -55.62 58.80 -32.14
C GLU A 54 -55.57 60.23 -32.77
N GLU A 55 -56.29 60.38 -33.88
CA GLU A 55 -56.17 61.41 -34.93
C GLU A 55 -57.32 62.49 -34.83
N PRO A 56 -57.48 63.46 -35.77
CA PRO A 56 -57.36 64.92 -35.59
C PRO A 56 -58.73 65.68 -35.54
N PRO A 57 -58.81 67.04 -35.61
CA PRO A 57 -58.78 67.78 -36.90
C PRO A 57 -58.20 69.23 -36.88
N GLU A 58 -57.81 69.73 -38.06
CA GLU A 58 -57.58 71.16 -38.39
C GLU A 58 -58.90 71.97 -38.46
N PRO A 59 -58.89 73.33 -38.35
CA PRO A 59 -58.74 74.18 -39.57
C PRO A 59 -57.99 75.53 -39.41
N GLU A 60 -57.54 76.03 -40.57
CA GLU A 60 -57.03 77.35 -41.02
C GLU A 60 -57.88 78.61 -40.60
N PRO A 61 -57.58 79.87 -41.01
CA PRO A 61 -56.36 80.51 -41.60
C PRO A 61 -55.94 81.87 -40.94
N GLU A 62 -54.77 82.40 -41.34
CA GLU A 62 -54.36 83.83 -41.14
C GLU A 62 -55.27 84.83 -41.89
N PRO A 63 -55.32 86.12 -41.46
CA PRO A 63 -54.82 87.20 -42.34
C PRO A 63 -54.24 88.42 -41.56
N PRO A 64 -53.93 89.57 -42.21
CA PRO A 64 -52.65 89.99 -42.82
C PRO A 64 -51.95 91.13 -42.03
N PRO A 65 -50.78 91.67 -42.46
CA PRO A 65 -49.99 92.64 -41.68
C PRO A 65 -50.17 94.13 -42.05
N GLU A 66 -49.61 94.98 -41.15
CA GLU A 66 -49.21 96.41 -41.23
C GLU A 66 -50.29 97.52 -41.08
N PRO A 67 -49.96 98.80 -40.71
CA PRO A 67 -48.66 99.44 -40.40
C PRO A 67 -48.57 100.40 -39.16
N THR A 68 -47.33 100.74 -38.79
CA THR A 68 -46.78 102.00 -38.20
C THR A 68 -47.56 102.83 -37.16
N ALA A 69 -46.90 103.17 -36.03
CA ALA A 69 -46.44 104.53 -35.71
C ALA A 69 -45.83 104.60 -34.28
N GLU A 70 -44.61 105.15 -34.23
CA GLU A 70 -43.98 106.07 -33.26
C GLU A 70 -44.46 106.00 -31.79
N VAL A 71 -43.63 105.47 -30.89
CA VAL A 71 -42.69 106.21 -30.01
C VAL A 71 -43.41 107.11 -29.01
N ASP A 72 -43.33 106.75 -27.73
CA ASP A 72 -42.90 107.71 -26.72
C ASP A 72 -42.12 106.98 -25.60
N GLU A 73 -40.92 107.51 -25.41
CA GLU A 73 -39.90 107.13 -24.45
C GLU A 73 -40.29 107.64 -23.06
N GLU A 74 -40.32 106.76 -22.06
CA GLU A 74 -39.97 107.16 -20.69
C GLU A 74 -38.99 106.12 -20.14
N GLU A 75 -37.72 106.54 -20.10
CA GLU A 75 -36.59 105.84 -19.51
C GLU A 75 -36.80 105.76 -17.98
N GLU A 76 -37.05 104.55 -17.47
CA GLU A 76 -36.72 104.21 -16.08
C GLU A 76 -35.34 103.55 -16.07
N GLU A 77 -34.40 104.18 -15.34
CA GLU A 77 -33.05 103.69 -15.11
C GLU A 77 -33.10 102.34 -14.37
N GLU A 78 -33.02 101.23 -15.10
CA GLU A 78 -32.73 99.92 -14.51
C GLU A 78 -31.22 99.81 -14.24
N GLU A 79 -30.87 99.72 -12.96
CA GLU A 79 -29.59 99.15 -12.52
C GLU A 79 -29.35 97.82 -13.25
N PRO A 80 -28.11 97.44 -13.59
CA PRO A 80 -27.87 96.19 -14.31
C PRO A 80 -28.47 95.03 -13.51
N ALA A 81 -29.57 94.48 -14.02
CA ALA A 81 -30.23 93.33 -13.46
C ALA A 81 -29.17 92.23 -13.28
N GLY A 82 -29.04 91.72 -12.06
CA GLY A 82 -28.33 90.48 -11.83
C GLY A 82 -28.87 89.39 -12.77
N PRO A 83 -28.10 88.31 -13.01
CA PRO A 83 -28.56 87.22 -13.88
C PRO A 83 -29.98 86.80 -13.50
N SER A 84 -30.81 86.53 -14.51
CA SER A 84 -32.20 86.18 -14.25
C SER A 84 -32.27 84.89 -13.42
N PRO A 85 -33.27 84.71 -12.53
CA PRO A 85 -33.43 83.49 -11.74
C PRO A 85 -33.46 82.20 -12.59
N GLU A 86 -33.84 82.31 -13.87
CA GLU A 86 -33.87 81.20 -14.83
C GLU A 86 -32.46 80.81 -15.33
N GLU A 87 -31.56 81.78 -15.54
CA GLU A 87 -30.17 81.56 -15.96
C GLU A 87 -29.33 80.95 -14.83
N GLU A 88 -29.52 81.38 -13.58
CA GLU A 88 -28.88 80.75 -12.42
C GLU A 88 -29.33 79.30 -12.22
N ALA A 89 -30.62 79.02 -12.38
CA ALA A 89 -31.15 77.66 -12.30
C ALA A 89 -30.68 76.77 -13.46
N ALA A 90 -30.48 77.33 -14.66
CA ALA A 90 -29.88 76.62 -15.79
C ALA A 90 -28.40 76.29 -15.55
N ALA A 91 -27.63 77.23 -14.99
CA ALA A 91 -26.22 77.03 -14.65
C ALA A 91 -26.03 75.93 -13.59
N ILE A 92 -26.82 75.95 -12.50
CA ILE A 92 -26.78 74.93 -11.44
C ILE A 92 -27.12 73.53 -12.00
N ARG A 93 -28.09 73.44 -12.92
CA ARG A 93 -28.46 72.17 -13.57
C ARG A 93 -27.34 71.63 -14.46
N ALA A 94 -26.74 72.49 -15.27
CA ALA A 94 -25.61 72.11 -16.12
C ALA A 94 -24.41 71.63 -15.29
N GLU A 95 -24.10 72.30 -14.17
CA GLU A 95 -23.02 71.90 -13.26
C GLU A 95 -23.32 70.56 -12.57
N ALA A 96 -24.56 70.32 -12.15
CA ALA A 96 -24.99 69.05 -11.57
C ALA A 96 -24.93 67.88 -12.58
N GLU A 97 -25.30 68.13 -13.84
CA GLU A 97 -25.18 67.15 -14.93
C GLU A 97 -23.72 66.82 -15.22
N GLN A 98 -22.84 67.82 -15.21
CA GLN A 98 -21.41 67.63 -15.40
C GLN A 98 -20.79 66.81 -14.26
N MET A 99 -21.11 67.12 -13.00
CA MET A 99 -20.68 66.32 -11.84
C MET A 99 -21.19 64.87 -11.91
N LEU A 100 -22.43 64.65 -12.33
CA LEU A 100 -22.98 63.30 -12.50
C LEU A 100 -22.30 62.53 -13.63
N ALA A 101 -21.98 63.20 -14.74
CA ALA A 101 -21.25 62.59 -15.85
C ALA A 101 -19.84 62.18 -15.44
N GLU A 102 -19.11 63.05 -14.72
CA GLU A 102 -17.79 62.75 -14.16
C GLU A 102 -17.85 61.60 -13.15
N ALA A 103 -18.80 61.62 -12.22
CA ALA A 103 -18.99 60.54 -11.25
C ALA A 103 -19.31 59.19 -11.92
N ARG A 104 -20.16 59.19 -12.97
CA ARG A 104 -20.46 57.99 -13.77
C ARG A 104 -19.22 57.46 -14.49
N SER A 105 -18.40 58.34 -15.06
CA SER A 105 -17.14 57.95 -15.70
C SER A 105 -16.18 57.31 -14.69
N GLN A 106 -16.00 57.94 -13.53
CA GLN A 106 -15.13 57.41 -12.46
C GLN A 106 -15.61 56.04 -11.95
N VAL A 107 -16.92 55.86 -11.76
CA VAL A 107 -17.49 54.55 -11.38
C VAL A 107 -17.27 53.51 -12.48
N ALA A 108 -17.44 53.86 -13.75
CA ALA A 108 -17.22 52.94 -14.86
C ALA A 108 -15.75 52.50 -14.98
N GLU A 109 -14.81 53.43 -14.78
CA GLU A 109 -13.38 53.12 -14.72
C GLU A 109 -13.05 52.21 -13.53
N PHE A 110 -13.55 52.57 -12.33
CA PHE A 110 -13.36 51.75 -11.14
C PHE A 110 -13.91 50.33 -11.29
N LEU A 111 -15.10 50.16 -11.88
CA LEU A 111 -15.68 48.85 -12.15
C LEU A 111 -14.85 48.04 -13.15
N ARG A 112 -14.34 48.69 -14.21
CA ARG A 112 -13.48 48.04 -15.19
C ARG A 112 -12.17 47.57 -14.55
N GLU A 113 -11.53 48.41 -13.74
CA GLU A 113 -10.32 48.05 -12.99
C GLU A 113 -10.59 46.92 -11.99
N ALA A 114 -11.68 46.99 -11.23
CA ALA A 114 -12.07 45.95 -10.29
C ALA A 114 -12.31 44.61 -11.00
N GLN A 115 -12.94 44.62 -12.18
CA GLN A 115 -13.18 43.42 -12.97
C GLN A 115 -11.88 42.82 -13.52
N GLN A 116 -10.95 43.65 -14.00
CA GLN A 116 -9.63 43.18 -14.43
C GLN A 116 -8.81 42.59 -13.28
N GLN A 117 -8.84 43.24 -12.11
CA GLN A 117 -8.19 42.72 -10.91
C GLN A 117 -8.82 41.40 -10.45
N ALA A 118 -10.15 41.29 -10.47
CA ALA A 118 -10.86 40.05 -10.15
C ALA A 118 -10.45 38.89 -11.08
N GLN A 119 -10.40 39.13 -12.39
CA GLN A 119 -9.96 38.13 -13.36
C GLN A 119 -8.50 37.72 -13.17
N ALA A 120 -7.61 38.68 -12.89
CA ALA A 120 -6.21 38.39 -12.61
C ALA A 120 -6.04 37.55 -11.34
N MET A 121 -6.77 37.89 -10.26
CA MET A 121 -6.77 37.13 -9.02
C MET A 121 -7.34 35.72 -9.22
N GLU A 122 -8.41 35.56 -10.00
CA GLU A 122 -8.99 34.24 -10.30
C GLU A 122 -8.01 33.37 -11.11
N ALA A 123 -7.35 33.95 -12.11
CA ALA A 123 -6.35 33.24 -12.91
C ALA A 123 -5.18 32.78 -12.04
N GLU A 124 -4.63 33.66 -11.20
CA GLU A 124 -3.54 33.33 -10.28
C GLU A 124 -3.96 32.26 -9.25
N ALA A 125 -5.16 32.38 -8.68
CA ALA A 125 -5.69 31.40 -7.75
C ALA A 125 -5.89 30.03 -8.41
N ARG A 126 -6.38 29.99 -9.65
CA ARG A 126 -6.54 28.76 -10.44
C ARG A 126 -5.20 28.11 -10.75
N GLU A 127 -4.20 28.88 -11.19
CA GLU A 127 -2.86 28.35 -11.48
C GLU A 127 -2.18 27.83 -10.21
N ARG A 128 -2.28 28.58 -9.11
CA ARG A 128 -1.75 28.18 -7.82
C ARG A 128 -2.39 26.88 -7.31
N GLY A 129 -3.72 26.81 -7.33
CA GLY A 129 -4.46 25.62 -6.92
C GLY A 129 -4.18 24.41 -7.81
N PHE A 130 -4.01 24.60 -9.12
CA PHE A 130 -3.62 23.55 -10.03
C PHE A 130 -2.22 23.00 -9.70
N ARG A 131 -1.24 23.88 -9.48
CA ARG A 131 0.13 23.48 -9.11
C ARG A 131 0.16 22.76 -7.76
N GLU A 132 -0.49 23.30 -6.74
CA GLU A 132 -0.58 22.67 -5.42
C GLU A 132 -1.27 21.30 -5.49
N GLY A 133 -2.34 21.19 -6.28
CA GLY A 133 -3.03 19.92 -6.52
C GLY A 133 -2.15 18.89 -7.23
N MET A 134 -1.38 19.31 -8.24
CA MET A 134 -0.43 18.45 -8.95
C MET A 134 0.70 17.96 -8.04
N GLU A 135 1.27 18.84 -7.21
CA GLU A 135 2.30 18.47 -6.23
C GLU A 135 1.75 17.48 -5.19
N ALA A 136 0.56 17.76 -4.64
CA ALA A 136 -0.11 16.86 -3.69
C ALA A 136 -0.41 15.49 -4.30
N ALA A 137 -0.85 15.44 -5.56
CA ALA A 137 -1.11 14.19 -6.28
C ALA A 137 0.19 13.39 -6.50
N GLN A 138 1.28 14.05 -6.89
CA GLN A 138 2.59 13.40 -7.04
C GLN A 138 3.11 12.86 -5.71
N ASP A 139 2.93 13.59 -4.61
CA ASP A 139 3.30 13.13 -3.27
C ASP A 139 2.47 11.94 -2.82
N ALA A 140 1.15 11.98 -3.04
CA ALA A 140 0.26 10.86 -2.75
C ALA A 140 0.65 9.62 -3.56
N GLN A 141 0.94 9.78 -4.85
CA GLN A 141 1.41 8.69 -5.71
C GLN A 141 2.74 8.11 -5.23
N ARG A 142 3.71 8.96 -4.87
CA ARG A 142 5.01 8.52 -4.32
C ARG A 142 4.83 7.71 -3.04
N ARG A 143 3.97 8.16 -2.13
CA ARG A 143 3.65 7.43 -0.89
C ARG A 143 3.00 6.08 -1.18
N LEU A 144 2.00 6.04 -2.07
CA LEU A 144 1.34 4.80 -2.46
C LEU A 144 2.31 3.79 -3.07
N LEU A 145 3.23 4.23 -3.94
CA LEU A 145 4.25 3.37 -4.52
C LEU A 145 5.21 2.82 -3.45
N ALA A 146 5.64 3.67 -2.51
CA ALA A 146 6.48 3.23 -1.39
C ALA A 146 5.77 2.21 -0.49
N ASP A 147 4.48 2.42 -0.20
CA ASP A 147 3.67 1.48 0.58
C ASP A 147 3.51 0.13 -0.13
N LEU A 148 3.29 0.14 -1.45
CA LEU A 148 3.21 -1.08 -2.27
C LEU A 148 4.55 -1.83 -2.31
N GLU A 149 5.66 -1.11 -2.43
CA GLU A 149 7.00 -1.72 -2.38
C GLU A 149 7.30 -2.33 -1.01
N ALA A 150 6.94 -1.64 0.07
CA ALA A 150 7.07 -2.14 1.43
C ALA A 150 6.19 -3.39 1.66
N LEU A 151 4.94 -3.37 1.18
CA LEU A 151 4.06 -4.53 1.25
C LEU A 151 4.63 -5.72 0.46
N ARG A 152 5.14 -5.49 -0.76
CA ARG A 152 5.79 -6.53 -1.56
C ARG A 152 6.97 -7.13 -0.83
N ALA A 153 7.84 -6.31 -0.24
CA ALA A 153 9.00 -6.77 0.51
C ALA A 153 8.59 -7.57 1.76
N ALA A 154 7.55 -7.12 2.47
CA ALA A 154 7.01 -7.84 3.63
C ALA A 154 6.44 -9.21 3.23
N VAL A 155 5.67 -9.30 2.14
CA VAL A 155 5.14 -10.56 1.64
C VAL A 155 6.24 -11.51 1.19
N GLN A 156 7.30 -10.99 0.54
CA GLN A 156 8.45 -11.81 0.15
C GLN A 156 9.18 -12.36 1.38
N ALA A 157 9.47 -11.52 2.37
CA ALA A 157 10.11 -11.95 3.60
C ALA A 157 9.29 -13.01 4.35
N GLU A 158 7.98 -12.81 4.47
CA GLU A 158 7.09 -13.78 5.14
C GLU A 158 7.04 -15.12 4.38
N ARG A 159 7.03 -15.07 3.04
CA ARG A 159 7.04 -16.27 2.21
C ARG A 159 8.36 -17.03 2.37
N ASP A 160 9.49 -16.32 2.38
CA ASP A 160 10.80 -16.96 2.50
C ASP A 160 10.95 -17.58 3.91
N LEU A 161 10.52 -16.86 4.97
CA LEU A 161 10.42 -17.41 6.32
C LEU A 161 9.49 -18.62 6.40
N PHE A 162 8.36 -18.62 5.68
CA PHE A 162 7.45 -19.76 5.64
C PHE A 162 8.14 -21.00 5.09
N PHE A 163 8.89 -20.87 4.00
CA PHE A 163 9.64 -22.00 3.42
C PHE A 163 10.79 -22.46 4.32
N GLU A 164 11.57 -21.54 4.88
CA GLU A 164 12.65 -21.85 5.83
C GLU A 164 12.13 -22.63 7.05
N ASN A 165 10.91 -22.33 7.52
CA ASN A 165 10.29 -23.05 8.62
C ASN A 165 9.62 -24.36 8.20
N LEU A 166 9.15 -24.46 6.95
CA LEU A 166 8.45 -25.64 6.43
C LEU A 166 9.41 -26.78 6.09
N GLU A 167 10.59 -26.47 5.57
CA GLU A 167 11.64 -27.46 5.25
C GLU A 167 11.96 -28.42 6.41
N PRO A 168 12.34 -27.94 7.62
CA PRO A 168 12.66 -28.83 8.73
C PRO A 168 11.42 -29.60 9.24
N GLU A 169 10.23 -29.02 9.14
CA GLU A 169 8.96 -29.68 9.48
C GLU A 169 8.70 -30.89 8.57
N VAL A 170 8.91 -30.73 7.25
CA VAL A 170 8.74 -31.80 6.26
C VAL A 170 9.79 -32.89 6.44
N VAL A 171 11.06 -32.53 6.64
CA VAL A 171 12.14 -33.50 6.92
C VAL A 171 11.82 -34.30 8.18
N ARG A 172 11.39 -33.63 9.26
CA ARG A 172 11.00 -34.30 10.51
C ARG A 172 9.84 -35.27 10.29
N LEU A 173 8.82 -34.89 9.51
CA LEU A 173 7.70 -35.75 9.20
C LEU A 173 8.14 -36.99 8.39
N ALA A 174 8.95 -36.79 7.36
CA ALA A 174 9.48 -37.88 6.53
C ALA A 174 10.31 -38.87 7.36
N LEU A 175 11.19 -38.36 8.23
CA LEU A 175 11.98 -39.18 9.15
C LEU A 175 11.11 -39.95 10.14
N ALA A 176 10.07 -39.33 10.70
CA ALA A 176 9.15 -40.00 11.61
C ALA A 176 8.37 -41.13 10.92
N ILE A 177 7.98 -40.95 9.66
CA ILE A 177 7.34 -41.99 8.86
C ILE A 177 8.32 -43.13 8.58
N ALA A 178 9.53 -42.81 8.13
CA ALA A 178 10.57 -43.79 7.85
C ALA A 178 10.93 -44.61 9.11
N GLU A 179 11.13 -43.94 10.24
CA GLU A 179 11.40 -44.58 11.52
C GLU A 179 10.29 -45.56 11.92
N LYS A 180 9.03 -45.14 11.78
CA LYS A 180 7.88 -46.00 12.10
C LYS A 180 7.85 -47.25 11.23
N ILE A 181 8.09 -47.12 9.93
CA ILE A 181 8.13 -48.25 8.99
C ILE A 181 9.30 -49.17 9.32
N ILE A 182 10.50 -48.63 9.54
CA ILE A 182 11.69 -49.43 9.83
C ILE A 182 11.52 -50.19 11.15
N ARG A 183 11.00 -49.54 12.21
CA ARG A 183 10.75 -50.23 13.49
C ARG A 183 9.77 -51.39 13.31
N GLN A 184 8.68 -51.18 12.57
CA GLN A 184 7.72 -52.24 12.28
C GLN A 184 8.36 -53.39 11.50
N GLU A 185 9.21 -53.09 10.52
CA GLU A 185 9.90 -54.11 9.73
C GLU A 185 10.92 -54.89 10.57
N VAL A 186 11.66 -54.21 11.45
CA VAL A 186 12.62 -54.82 12.38
C VAL A 186 11.93 -55.75 13.38
N ASP A 187 10.75 -55.37 13.86
CA ASP A 187 9.95 -56.20 14.78
C ASP A 187 9.46 -57.49 14.09
N LEU A 188 9.19 -57.43 12.78
CA LEU A 188 8.77 -58.58 11.98
C LEU A 188 9.94 -59.45 11.50
N HIS A 189 11.09 -58.83 11.22
CA HIS A 189 12.27 -59.46 10.61
C HIS A 189 13.56 -59.12 11.37
N PRO A 190 13.84 -59.83 12.49
CA PRO A 190 15.06 -59.63 13.29
C PRO A 190 16.36 -59.85 12.50
N GLU A 191 16.32 -60.51 11.34
CA GLU A 191 17.46 -60.75 10.45
C GLU A 191 18.03 -59.47 9.85
N ILE A 192 17.27 -58.37 9.81
CA ILE A 192 17.72 -57.07 9.26
C ILE A 192 18.99 -56.57 9.95
N VAL A 193 19.12 -56.83 11.25
CA VAL A 193 20.30 -56.45 12.05
C VAL A 193 21.59 -57.11 11.54
N VAL A 194 21.51 -58.26 10.86
CA VAL A 194 22.67 -58.94 10.26
C VAL A 194 23.27 -58.09 9.14
N GLY A 195 22.41 -57.50 8.30
CA GLY A 195 22.84 -56.59 7.25
C GLY A 195 23.52 -55.34 7.80
N VAL A 196 22.92 -54.76 8.85
CA VAL A 196 23.44 -53.57 9.56
C VAL A 196 24.80 -53.88 10.19
N ALA A 197 24.91 -54.98 10.93
CA ALA A 197 26.16 -55.42 11.55
C ALA A 197 27.25 -55.70 10.50
N ARG A 198 26.91 -56.35 9.39
CA ARG A 198 27.85 -56.61 8.29
C ARG A 198 28.39 -55.32 7.69
N ALA A 199 27.51 -54.36 7.41
CA ALA A 199 27.91 -53.06 6.87
C ALA A 199 28.82 -52.29 7.83
N ALA A 200 28.50 -52.29 9.12
CA ALA A 200 29.29 -51.63 10.15
C ALA A 200 30.66 -52.31 10.37
N LEU A 201 30.73 -53.64 10.35
CA LEU A 201 32.00 -54.38 10.43
C LEU A 201 32.93 -54.09 9.25
N LEU A 202 32.38 -53.91 8.04
CA LEU A 202 33.16 -53.58 6.84
C LEU A 202 33.73 -52.15 6.87
N GLN A 203 33.18 -51.26 7.70
CA GLN A 203 33.78 -49.93 7.92
C GLN A 203 35.06 -50.03 8.76
N LEU A 204 35.17 -51.03 9.62
CA LEU A 204 36.32 -51.31 10.48
C LEU A 204 37.36 -52.17 9.76
N LYS A 205 37.95 -51.62 8.69
CA LYS A 205 39.01 -52.29 7.93
C LYS A 205 40.20 -52.64 8.82
N ASP A 206 40.77 -53.83 8.62
CA ASP A 206 41.97 -54.34 9.30
C ASP A 206 41.86 -54.49 10.83
N ALA A 207 40.65 -54.49 11.39
CA ALA A 207 40.44 -54.83 12.81
C ALA A 207 40.69 -56.32 13.04
N GLN A 208 41.39 -56.70 14.11
CA GLN A 208 41.63 -58.11 14.43
C GLN A 208 40.48 -58.70 15.24
N THR A 209 39.92 -57.89 16.15
CA THR A 209 38.88 -58.32 17.09
C THR A 209 37.73 -57.31 17.09
N ALA A 210 36.50 -57.78 17.09
CA ALA A 210 35.31 -56.94 17.23
C ALA A 210 34.29 -57.54 18.21
N ARG A 211 33.70 -56.66 19.00
CA ARG A 211 32.60 -56.95 19.91
C ARG A 211 31.33 -56.29 19.38
N VAL A 212 30.36 -57.10 18.98
CA VAL A 212 29.04 -56.66 18.53
C VAL A 212 28.06 -56.76 19.69
N SER A 213 27.52 -55.63 20.12
CA SER A 213 26.49 -55.53 21.15
C SER A 213 25.15 -55.22 20.50
N ALA A 214 24.14 -56.07 20.70
CA ALA A 214 22.82 -55.91 20.10
C ALA A 214 21.70 -56.28 21.08
N HIS A 215 20.45 -55.94 20.73
CA HIS A 215 19.28 -56.30 21.52
C HIS A 215 19.16 -57.83 21.69
N PRO A 216 18.72 -58.36 22.85
CA PRO A 216 18.59 -59.80 23.06
C PRO A 216 17.78 -60.55 22.00
N SER A 217 16.73 -59.92 21.43
CA SER A 217 15.91 -60.52 20.37
C SER A 217 16.64 -60.70 19.03
N SER A 218 17.76 -59.99 18.83
CA SER A 218 18.53 -59.96 17.59
C SER A 218 19.80 -60.84 17.65
N VAL A 219 20.20 -61.27 18.85
CA VAL A 219 21.46 -62.00 19.06
C VAL A 219 21.49 -63.37 18.39
N ASP A 220 20.36 -64.08 18.38
CA ASP A 220 20.30 -65.42 17.78
C ASP A 220 20.50 -65.36 16.25
N ALA A 221 19.85 -64.40 15.58
CA ALA A 221 20.06 -64.13 14.16
C ALA A 221 21.52 -63.72 13.86
N LEU A 222 22.11 -62.86 14.69
CA LEU A 222 23.52 -62.48 14.54
C LEU A 222 24.46 -63.68 14.70
N ARG A 223 24.24 -64.54 15.69
CA ARG A 223 25.08 -65.74 15.89
C ARG A 223 24.93 -66.72 14.72
N GLN A 224 23.73 -66.89 14.18
CA GLN A 224 23.51 -67.81 13.07
C GLN A 224 24.19 -67.35 11.78
N HIS A 225 24.23 -66.04 11.52
CA HIS A 225 24.68 -65.49 10.23
C HIS A 225 26.07 -64.83 10.24
N LEU A 226 26.57 -64.37 11.40
CA LEU A 226 27.89 -63.73 11.54
C LEU A 226 28.95 -64.59 12.25
N ALA A 227 28.60 -65.76 12.80
CA ALA A 227 29.58 -66.64 13.44
C ALA A 227 30.63 -67.21 12.46
N SER A 228 30.36 -67.19 11.15
CA SER A 228 31.34 -67.52 10.12
C SER A 228 32.09 -66.26 9.67
N SER A 229 33.42 -66.28 9.79
CA SER A 229 34.38 -65.26 9.32
C SER A 229 33.85 -64.42 8.16
N LEU A 230 33.68 -63.11 8.38
CA LEU A 230 33.24 -62.17 7.36
C LEU A 230 34.44 -61.81 6.45
N PRO A 231 34.39 -62.09 5.12
CA PRO A 231 35.50 -61.74 4.23
C PRO A 231 35.71 -60.22 4.19
N GLY A 232 36.90 -59.76 4.57
CA GLY A 232 37.24 -58.33 4.67
C GLY A 232 36.77 -57.64 5.95
N GLY A 233 36.21 -58.39 6.91
CA GLY A 233 35.93 -57.95 8.28
C GLY A 233 36.94 -58.52 9.29
N PRO A 234 36.69 -58.32 10.60
CA PRO A 234 37.59 -58.76 11.65
C PRO A 234 37.68 -60.28 11.81
N SER A 235 38.87 -60.76 12.19
CA SER A 235 39.20 -62.19 12.34
C SER A 235 38.44 -62.88 13.48
N GLU A 236 38.16 -62.15 14.56
CA GLU A 236 37.43 -62.65 15.72
C GLU A 236 36.24 -61.74 16.05
N ILE A 237 35.03 -62.30 16.04
CA ILE A 237 33.78 -61.58 16.32
C ILE A 237 33.12 -62.19 17.56
N SER A 238 32.89 -61.36 18.58
CA SER A 238 32.16 -61.73 19.80
C SER A 238 30.82 -61.01 19.84
N ILE A 239 29.73 -61.74 20.12
CA ILE A 239 28.36 -61.19 20.11
C ILE A 239 27.80 -61.18 21.54
N HIS A 240 27.38 -59.99 21.99
CA HIS A 240 26.85 -59.75 23.33
C HIS A 240 25.42 -59.21 23.26
N ALA A 241 24.56 -59.73 24.15
CA ALA A 241 23.22 -59.21 24.36
C ALA A 241 23.27 -58.00 25.30
N THR A 242 22.68 -56.87 24.88
CA THR A 242 22.49 -55.70 25.73
C THR A 242 21.11 -55.09 25.50
N PRO A 243 20.30 -54.86 26.56
CA PRO A 243 19.00 -54.20 26.43
C PRO A 243 19.12 -52.68 26.22
N LEU A 244 20.34 -52.13 26.26
CA LEU A 244 20.59 -50.70 26.01
C LEU A 244 20.56 -50.35 24.51
N VAL A 245 20.58 -51.35 23.63
CA VAL A 245 20.52 -51.18 22.18
C VAL A 245 19.12 -51.55 21.70
N SER A 246 18.48 -50.66 20.94
CA SER A 246 17.18 -50.90 20.34
C SER A 246 17.22 -52.06 19.34
N PRO A 247 16.11 -52.81 19.16
CA PRO A 247 16.00 -53.83 18.13
C PRO A 247 16.39 -53.31 16.75
N GLY A 248 17.03 -54.16 15.93
CA GLY A 248 17.44 -53.80 14.55
C GLY A 248 18.74 -53.01 14.44
N GLY A 249 19.28 -52.52 15.55
CA GLY A 249 20.58 -51.85 15.61
C GLY A 249 21.65 -52.68 16.32
N CYS A 250 22.92 -52.27 16.16
CA CYS A 250 24.04 -52.82 16.91
C CYS A 250 25.12 -51.78 17.19
N MET A 251 25.88 -51.97 18.26
CA MET A 251 27.08 -51.19 18.56
C MET A 251 28.30 -52.10 18.43
N ILE A 252 29.33 -51.64 17.74
CA ILE A 252 30.52 -52.44 17.44
C ILE A 252 31.75 -51.77 18.03
N ASP A 253 32.42 -52.45 18.94
CA ASP A 253 33.69 -52.02 19.51
C ASP A 253 34.82 -52.90 19.00
N SER A 254 35.85 -52.31 18.40
CA SER A 254 37.05 -53.02 17.94
C SER A 254 38.33 -52.40 18.50
N ASP A 255 39.45 -53.07 18.28
CA ASP A 255 40.80 -52.58 18.58
C ASP A 255 41.19 -51.33 17.76
N ARG A 256 40.45 -51.06 16.67
CA ARG A 256 40.72 -49.95 15.74
C ARG A 256 39.74 -48.79 15.91
N GLY A 257 38.65 -48.98 16.65
CA GLY A 257 37.62 -47.96 16.88
C GLY A 257 36.26 -48.54 17.19
N SER A 258 35.32 -47.67 17.54
CA SER A 258 33.92 -48.02 17.80
C SER A 258 33.04 -47.45 16.69
N VAL A 259 32.07 -48.25 16.22
CA VAL A 259 31.04 -47.85 15.26
C VAL A 259 29.69 -48.02 15.90
N ASP A 260 28.96 -46.92 16.00
CA ASP A 260 27.58 -46.91 16.44
C ASP A 260 26.65 -47.09 15.22
N ALA A 261 26.11 -48.29 15.08
CA ALA A 261 25.15 -48.67 14.05
C ALA A 261 23.74 -48.87 14.64
N ARG A 262 23.42 -48.17 15.74
CA ARG A 262 22.04 -48.06 16.23
C ARG A 262 21.16 -47.37 15.19
N LEU A 263 19.88 -47.74 15.17
CA LEU A 263 18.92 -47.18 14.21
C LEU A 263 18.80 -45.66 14.41
N GLU A 264 18.75 -45.22 15.66
CA GLU A 264 18.66 -43.82 16.06
C GLU A 264 19.82 -43.00 15.50
N THR A 265 21.06 -43.47 15.70
CA THR A 265 22.27 -42.80 15.21
C THR A 265 22.32 -42.74 13.68
N GLN A 266 21.83 -43.78 12.99
CA GLN A 266 21.75 -43.77 11.52
C GLN A 266 20.69 -42.79 11.02
N MET A 267 19.52 -42.72 11.67
CA MET A 267 18.47 -41.76 11.35
C MET A 267 18.91 -40.31 11.60
N GLU A 268 19.63 -40.04 12.68
CA GLU A 268 20.21 -38.72 12.97
C GLU A 268 21.24 -38.30 11.91
N ARG A 269 22.06 -39.23 11.42
CA ARG A 269 23.01 -38.95 10.33
C ARG A 269 22.31 -38.62 9.02
N ILE A 270 21.24 -39.34 8.69
CA ILE A 270 20.41 -39.04 7.51
C ILE A 270 19.73 -37.69 7.67
N ALA A 271 19.19 -37.39 8.86
CA ALA A 271 18.58 -36.10 9.16
C ALA A 271 19.56 -34.94 8.95
N THR A 272 20.78 -35.08 9.47
CA THR A 272 21.84 -34.08 9.33
C THR A 272 22.22 -33.90 7.86
N ALA A 273 22.41 -34.99 7.12
CA ALA A 273 22.75 -34.93 5.70
C ALA A 273 21.65 -34.28 4.84
N LEU A 274 20.37 -34.50 5.17
CA LEU A 274 19.23 -33.87 4.48
C LEU A 274 19.13 -32.37 4.81
N GLN A 275 19.48 -31.97 6.04
CA GLN A 275 19.50 -30.56 6.44
C GLN A 275 20.69 -29.79 5.87
N GLU A 276 21.85 -30.45 5.74
CA GLU A 276 23.06 -29.82 5.18
C GLU A 276 23.05 -29.81 3.64
N GLY A 277 22.44 -30.84 3.01
CA GLY A 277 22.39 -31.02 1.56
C GLY A 277 21.57 -29.98 0.78
N ASP A 278 20.79 -29.16 1.47
CA ASP A 278 20.03 -28.02 0.88
C ASP A 278 20.82 -26.70 0.91
N THR A 279 22.02 -26.69 1.52
CA THR A 279 22.87 -25.49 1.61
C THR A 279 23.77 -25.29 0.37
N GLY A 280 23.47 -25.95 -0.76
CA GLY A 280 24.35 -26.07 -1.94
C GLY A 280 23.76 -25.50 -3.23
#